data_AF-A0A9W9U533-F1
#
_entry.id   AF-A0A9W9U533-F1
#
_cell.length_a   1.000
_cell.length_b   1.000
_cell.length_c   1.000
_cell.angle_alpha   90.00
_cell.angle_beta   90.00
_cell.angle_gamma   90.00
#
_symmetry.space_group_name_H-M   'P 1'
#
loop_
_entity.id
_entity.type
_entity.pdbx_description
1 polymer ?
#
loop_
_entity_poly.entity_id
_entity_poly.type
_entity_poly.pdbx_seq_one_letter_code
_entity_poly.pdbx_strand_id
1 'polypeptide(L)'
;MNIRNVDSEYQVLPSDESEKEKSQSLIDTAASINAVPRQSSQTDFIPIGHISLESKNKEAEHIDLDIPTEGVFWIKSFFIRHSVQGKGTGRAAMDEVEAMVVKEPLWAKTLILSTVEGGDQVREEFAKARYGAVPKIKIVNQDWYSRRGYRGIKIVQNFFDVTDRNGKKWDTKAIFMRKDIS
;
A
#
# COMPACT_ATOMS: atom_id res chain seq x y z
N MET A 1 20.99 30.88 4.27
CA MET A 1 19.58 30.52 4.03
C MET A 1 19.61 29.16 3.34
N ASN A 2 19.56 28.08 4.13
CA ASN A 2 19.73 26.71 3.63
C ASN A 2 18.35 26.07 3.51
N ILE A 3 17.89 25.88 2.28
CA ILE A 3 16.70 25.09 1.97
C ILE A 3 17.17 23.64 2.02
N ARG A 4 16.84 22.94 3.11
CA ARG A 4 17.04 21.49 3.21
C ARG A 4 15.98 20.84 2.32
N ASN A 5 16.42 20.20 1.24
CA ASN A 5 15.64 19.20 0.54
C ASN A 5 15.21 18.15 1.56
N VAL A 6 13.90 18.02 1.76
CA VAL A 6 13.31 16.89 2.47
C VAL A 6 13.09 15.85 1.39
N ASP A 7 14.06 14.95 1.25
CA ASP A 7 13.94 13.80 0.37
C ASP A 7 12.73 12.98 0.84
N SER A 8 11.68 12.91 0.00
CA SER A 8 10.61 11.94 0.16
C SER A 8 11.19 10.58 -0.18
N GLU A 9 11.65 9.83 0.82
CA GLU A 9 12.03 8.42 0.67
C GLU A 9 10.77 7.57 0.41
N TYR A 10 10.22 7.67 -0.79
CA TYR A 10 9.60 6.50 -1.38
C TYR A 10 10.74 5.56 -1.78
N GLN A 11 10.98 4.53 -0.97
CA GLN A 11 11.77 3.39 -1.42
C GLN A 11 11.13 2.90 -2.72
N VAL A 12 11.81 3.13 -3.85
CA VAL A 12 11.47 2.53 -5.13
C VAL A 12 11.63 1.03 -4.94
N LEU A 13 10.51 0.33 -4.76
CA LEU A 13 10.53 -1.13 -4.65
C LEU A 13 11.05 -1.69 -5.99
N PRO A 14 12.01 -2.63 -5.95
CA PRO A 14 12.53 -3.24 -7.15
C PRO A 14 11.40 -3.84 -7.99
N SER A 15 11.37 -3.54 -9.28
CA SER A 15 10.65 -4.36 -10.26
C SER A 15 11.33 -5.72 -10.37
N ASP A 16 10.56 -6.80 -10.58
CA ASP A 16 10.99 -8.21 -10.66
C ASP A 16 12.21 -8.51 -11.57
N GLU A 17 12.71 -7.58 -12.38
CA GLU A 17 13.99 -7.76 -13.08
C GLU A 17 15.22 -7.83 -12.14
N SER A 18 15.06 -7.57 -10.83
CA SER A 18 16.09 -7.86 -9.81
C SER A 18 15.96 -9.26 -9.17
N GLU A 19 15.16 -10.19 -9.74
CA GLU A 19 15.00 -11.59 -9.31
C GLU A 19 16.27 -12.47 -9.46
N LYS A 20 17.42 -11.94 -9.06
CA LYS A 20 18.61 -12.70 -8.65
C LYS A 20 19.10 -12.37 -7.24
N GLU A 21 18.42 -11.48 -6.51
CA GLU A 21 18.66 -11.37 -5.08
C GLU A 21 17.94 -12.52 -4.37
N LYS A 22 18.72 -13.55 -3.97
CA LYS A 22 18.30 -14.51 -2.96
C LYS A 22 17.61 -13.72 -1.85
N SER A 23 16.34 -14.02 -1.57
CA SER A 23 15.64 -13.42 -0.45
C SER A 23 16.47 -13.60 0.79
N GLN A 24 17.10 -12.53 1.28
CA GLN A 24 17.89 -12.62 2.49
C GLN A 24 16.91 -12.89 3.64
N SER A 25 17.26 -13.86 4.48
CA SER A 25 16.55 -14.08 5.74
C SER A 25 16.62 -12.79 6.55
N LEU A 26 15.51 -12.42 7.19
CA LEU A 26 15.49 -11.39 8.22
C LEU A 26 15.35 -12.05 9.58
N ILE A 27 15.96 -11.45 10.59
CA ILE A 27 15.78 -11.84 11.98
C ILE A 27 14.63 -10.99 12.54
N ASP A 28 13.68 -11.64 13.21
CA ASP A 28 12.65 -10.93 13.95
C ASP A 28 13.24 -10.18 15.15
N THR A 29 13.43 -8.87 14.97
CA THR A 29 13.92 -7.93 15.99
C THR A 29 12.84 -6.98 16.49
N ALA A 30 11.57 -7.18 16.13
CA ALA A 30 10.51 -6.24 16.45
C ALA A 30 10.24 -6.19 17.97
N ALA A 31 10.43 -5.00 18.55
CA ALA A 31 10.19 -4.73 19.98
C ALA A 31 8.70 -4.54 20.33
N SER A 32 7.84 -4.48 19.33
CA SER A 32 6.38 -4.40 19.50
C SER A 32 5.66 -5.09 18.34
N ILE A 33 4.42 -5.53 18.59
CA ILE A 33 3.45 -5.93 17.56
C ILE A 33 2.15 -5.21 17.91
N ASN A 34 1.48 -4.65 16.90
CA ASN A 34 0.22 -3.91 17.07
C ASN A 34 0.36 -2.75 18.07
N ALA A 35 1.53 -2.08 18.08
CA ALA A 35 1.91 -1.05 19.04
C ALA A 35 1.87 -1.49 20.53
N VAL A 36 1.81 -2.80 20.79
CA VAL A 36 1.97 -3.39 22.12
C VAL A 36 3.41 -3.92 22.26
N PRO A 37 4.15 -3.54 23.32
CA PRO A 37 5.49 -4.06 23.57
C PRO A 37 5.51 -5.59 23.62
N ARG A 38 6.55 -6.19 23.04
CA ARG A 38 6.79 -7.63 23.15
C ARG A 38 8.28 -7.94 23.16
N GLN A 39 8.61 -9.15 23.56
CA GLN A 39 9.94 -9.71 23.30
C GLN A 39 10.02 -10.21 21.85
N SER A 40 11.04 -9.76 21.14
CA SER A 40 11.38 -10.24 19.79
C SER A 40 11.66 -11.75 19.82
N SER A 41 11.22 -12.50 18.81
CA SER A 41 11.46 -13.95 18.78
C SER A 41 12.89 -14.32 18.38
N GLN A 42 13.65 -13.38 17.82
CA GLN A 42 15.02 -13.60 17.30
C GLN A 42 15.09 -14.75 16.28
N THR A 43 13.95 -15.08 15.67
CA THR A 43 13.83 -16.18 14.71
C THR A 43 14.03 -15.65 13.29
N ASP A 44 14.70 -16.45 12.46
CA ASP A 44 14.86 -16.20 11.04
C ASP A 44 13.54 -16.40 10.28
N PHE A 45 13.23 -15.48 9.37
CA PHE A 45 12.09 -15.61 8.47
C PHE A 45 12.37 -15.01 7.09
N ILE A 46 11.62 -15.49 6.10
CA ILE A 46 11.69 -14.99 4.72
C ILE A 46 10.55 -14.00 4.51
N PRO A 47 10.81 -12.69 4.33
CA PRO A 47 9.75 -11.70 4.12
C PRO A 47 9.11 -11.86 2.75
N ILE A 48 7.81 -12.18 2.72
CA ILE A 48 7.04 -12.36 1.48
C ILE A 48 6.19 -11.14 1.10
N GLY A 49 6.19 -10.10 1.91
CA GLY A 49 5.40 -8.90 1.72
C GLY A 49 5.43 -7.98 2.94
N HIS A 50 4.76 -6.84 2.85
CA HIS A 50 4.55 -5.91 3.96
C HIS A 50 3.26 -5.11 3.77
N ILE A 51 2.70 -4.64 4.87
CA ILE A 51 1.63 -3.64 4.90
C ILE A 51 1.98 -2.58 5.93
N SER A 52 1.79 -1.30 5.60
CA SER A 52 2.03 -0.18 6.50
C SER A 52 0.75 0.59 6.80
N LEU A 53 0.68 1.08 8.04
CA LEU A 53 -0.40 1.92 8.54
C LEU A 53 0.17 3.23 9.06
N GLU A 54 -0.45 4.34 8.71
CA GLU A 54 -0.11 5.66 9.22
C GLU A 54 -1.34 6.40 9.73
N SER A 55 -1.20 7.16 10.82
CA SER A 55 -2.27 8.01 11.35
C SER A 55 -2.44 9.32 10.57
N LYS A 56 -1.50 9.64 9.68
CA LYS A 56 -1.51 10.83 8.83
C LYS A 56 -1.01 10.46 7.44
N ASN A 57 -1.40 11.24 6.43
CA ASN A 57 -0.90 11.09 5.07
C ASN A 57 -0.55 12.47 4.51
N LYS A 58 0.72 12.87 4.65
CA LYS A 58 1.20 14.20 4.23
C LYS A 58 0.93 14.52 2.76
N GLU A 59 1.04 13.51 1.89
CA GLU A 59 0.77 13.69 0.46
C GLU A 59 -0.70 13.99 0.19
N ALA A 60 -1.62 13.55 1.04
CA ALA A 60 -3.04 13.77 0.87
C ALA A 60 -3.58 14.99 1.65
N GLU A 61 -2.76 15.68 2.46
CA GLU A 61 -3.21 16.81 3.28
C GLU A 61 -3.78 17.98 2.46
N HIS A 62 -3.32 18.16 1.22
CA HIS A 62 -3.82 19.20 0.32
C HIS A 62 -5.08 18.79 -0.47
N ILE A 63 -5.55 17.56 -0.29
CA ILE A 63 -6.69 17.01 -0.99
C ILE A 63 -7.91 17.09 -0.07
N ASP A 64 -8.93 17.82 -0.51
CA ASP A 64 -10.20 17.88 0.21
C ASP A 64 -10.92 16.53 0.16
N LEU A 65 -10.76 15.71 1.20
CA LEU A 65 -11.37 14.39 1.32
C LEU A 65 -12.47 14.43 2.38
N ASP A 66 -13.64 13.88 2.04
CA ASP A 66 -14.76 13.72 2.97
C ASP A 66 -14.50 12.56 3.95
N ILE A 67 -13.64 12.83 4.94
CA ILE A 67 -13.15 11.85 5.91
C ILE A 67 -13.27 12.39 7.34
N PRO A 68 -13.47 11.52 8.35
CA PRO A 68 -13.53 11.96 9.74
C PRO A 68 -12.22 12.61 10.21
N THR A 69 -12.30 13.44 11.24
CA THR A 69 -11.12 14.10 11.84
C THR A 69 -10.33 13.21 12.79
N GLU A 70 -10.92 12.13 13.29
CA GLU A 70 -10.35 11.21 14.29
C GLU A 70 -10.61 9.75 13.94
N GLY A 71 -9.80 8.85 14.50
CA GLY A 71 -9.94 7.41 14.29
C GLY A 71 -9.69 6.96 12.83
N VAL A 72 -8.94 7.76 12.07
CA VAL A 72 -8.61 7.48 10.67
C VAL A 72 -7.19 6.95 10.57
N PHE A 73 -7.01 5.82 9.89
CA PHE A 73 -5.71 5.26 9.55
C PHE A 73 -5.60 5.01 8.05
N TRP A 74 -4.38 5.20 7.53
CA TRP A 74 -4.05 5.10 6.13
C TRP A 74 -3.25 3.84 5.86
N ILE A 75 -3.72 3.01 4.93
CA ILE A 75 -2.91 1.94 4.35
C ILE A 75 -2.05 2.58 3.27
N LYS A 76 -0.74 2.74 3.55
CA LYS A 76 0.17 3.51 2.70
C LYS A 76 0.94 2.63 1.72
N SER A 77 1.50 1.52 2.20
CA SER A 77 2.08 0.49 1.34
C SER A 77 1.43 -0.86 1.62
N PHE A 78 1.13 -1.59 0.56
CA PHE A 78 0.73 -2.98 0.64
C PHE A 78 1.33 -3.74 -0.52
N PHE A 79 2.32 -4.57 -0.21
CA PHE A 79 3.08 -5.32 -1.19
C PHE A 79 3.14 -6.79 -0.79
N ILE A 80 2.99 -7.66 -1.78
CA ILE A 80 3.15 -9.11 -1.65
C ILE A 80 3.92 -9.58 -2.86
N ARG A 81 4.94 -10.41 -2.66
CA ARG A 81 5.72 -11.01 -3.75
C ARG A 81 4.80 -11.74 -4.73
N HIS A 82 5.07 -11.57 -6.03
CA HIS A 82 4.26 -12.16 -7.09
C HIS A 82 4.10 -13.69 -6.97
N SER A 83 5.16 -14.40 -6.55
CA SER A 83 5.16 -15.87 -6.39
C SER A 83 4.15 -16.41 -5.35
N VAL A 84 3.64 -15.57 -4.45
CA VAL A 84 2.65 -15.94 -3.43
C VAL A 84 1.31 -15.19 -3.57
N GLN A 85 1.16 -14.36 -4.60
CA GLN A 85 -0.12 -13.75 -4.94
C GLN A 85 -1.13 -14.81 -5.41
N GLY A 86 -2.43 -14.52 -5.28
CA GLY A 86 -3.51 -15.44 -5.67
C GLY A 86 -3.76 -16.61 -4.71
N LYS A 87 -2.93 -16.78 -3.67
CA LYS A 87 -3.03 -17.87 -2.67
C LYS A 87 -3.75 -17.46 -1.37
N GLY A 88 -4.43 -16.32 -1.37
CA GLY A 88 -5.13 -15.80 -0.19
C GLY A 88 -4.28 -14.96 0.78
N THR A 89 -2.96 -14.87 0.59
CA THR A 89 -2.05 -14.11 1.46
C THR A 89 -2.50 -12.66 1.65
N GLY A 90 -2.89 -11.98 0.57
CA GLY A 90 -3.31 -10.58 0.68
C GLY A 90 -4.66 -10.40 1.37
N ARG A 91 -5.55 -11.38 1.24
CA ARG A 91 -6.80 -11.39 2.00
C ARG A 91 -6.51 -11.56 3.49
N ALA A 92 -5.70 -12.54 3.85
CA ALA A 92 -5.34 -12.79 5.24
C ALA A 92 -4.63 -11.59 5.89
N ALA A 93 -3.70 -10.94 5.19
CA ALA A 93 -3.01 -9.75 5.69
C ALA A 93 -3.97 -8.59 5.98
N MET A 94 -4.92 -8.34 5.07
CA MET A 94 -5.93 -7.29 5.27
C MET A 94 -6.97 -7.67 6.34
N ASP A 95 -7.33 -8.95 6.45
CA ASP A 95 -8.23 -9.43 7.51
C ASP A 95 -7.60 -9.19 8.89
N GLU A 96 -6.30 -9.45 9.05
CA GLU A 96 -5.56 -9.14 10.29
C GLU A 96 -5.47 -7.64 10.55
N VAL A 97 -5.14 -6.83 9.53
CA VAL A 97 -5.11 -5.37 9.68
C VAL A 97 -6.46 -4.82 10.12
N GLU A 98 -7.54 -5.18 9.43
CA GLU A 98 -8.90 -4.72 9.76
C GLU A 98 -9.32 -5.14 11.17
N ALA A 99 -8.98 -6.35 11.61
CA ALA A 99 -9.27 -6.84 12.95
C ALA A 99 -8.40 -6.21 14.04
N MET A 100 -7.17 -5.82 13.72
CA MET A 100 -6.22 -5.19 14.63
C MET A 100 -6.59 -3.75 14.91
N VAL A 101 -6.86 -2.97 13.86
CA VAL A 101 -6.93 -1.50 13.98
C VAL A 101 -8.11 -1.02 14.81
N VAL A 102 -9.18 -1.81 14.95
CA VAL A 102 -10.34 -1.48 15.80
C VAL A 102 -10.09 -1.67 17.29
N LYS A 103 -8.94 -2.26 17.68
CA LYS A 103 -8.58 -2.57 19.07
C LYS A 103 -7.61 -1.55 19.64
N GLU A 104 -7.42 -1.58 20.96
CA GLU A 104 -6.32 -0.87 21.62
C GLU A 104 -4.97 -1.30 21.02
N PRO A 105 -4.03 -0.36 20.76
CA PRO A 105 -4.08 1.07 21.07
C PRO A 105 -4.61 1.98 19.95
N LEU A 106 -5.03 1.42 18.81
CA LEU A 106 -5.31 2.20 17.60
C LEU A 106 -6.73 2.76 17.56
N TRP A 107 -7.75 2.01 18.00
CA TRP A 107 -9.15 2.43 18.05
C TRP A 107 -9.65 3.10 16.75
N ALA A 108 -9.21 2.59 15.61
CA ALA A 108 -9.57 3.10 14.30
C ALA A 108 -11.06 2.85 14.03
N LYS A 109 -11.72 3.86 13.47
CA LYS A 109 -13.11 3.84 12.98
C LYS A 109 -13.16 3.80 11.46
N THR A 110 -12.07 4.19 10.80
CA THR A 110 -12.00 4.32 9.35
C THR A 110 -10.61 3.96 8.83
N LEU A 111 -10.57 3.13 7.78
CA LEU A 111 -9.38 2.89 6.98
C LEU A 111 -9.50 3.58 5.63
N ILE A 112 -8.39 4.20 5.20
CA ILE A 112 -8.29 4.88 3.90
C ILE A 112 -7.07 4.35 3.15
N LEU A 113 -7.19 4.26 1.83
CA LEU A 113 -6.09 3.96 0.93
C LEU A 113 -6.23 4.73 -0.37
N SER A 114 -5.13 4.82 -1.12
CA SER A 114 -5.15 5.27 -2.51
C SER A 114 -4.56 4.20 -3.41
N THR A 115 -5.14 3.99 -4.59
CA THR A 115 -4.55 3.13 -5.62
C THR A 115 -4.75 3.73 -7.00
N VAL A 116 -4.07 3.20 -8.02
CA VAL A 116 -4.30 3.62 -9.40
C VAL A 116 -5.74 3.27 -9.77
N GLU A 117 -6.45 4.22 -10.36
CA GLU A 117 -7.82 4.01 -10.83
C GLU A 117 -7.85 2.86 -11.85
N GLY A 118 -8.89 2.03 -11.77
CA GLY A 118 -8.96 0.76 -12.49
C GLY A 118 -8.78 0.91 -14.00
N GLY A 119 -9.36 1.95 -14.60
CA GLY A 119 -9.20 2.27 -16.02
C GLY A 119 -7.75 2.56 -16.42
N ASP A 120 -7.00 3.28 -15.59
CA ASP A 120 -5.57 3.50 -15.84
C ASP A 120 -4.71 2.25 -15.56
N GLN A 121 -5.07 1.46 -14.55
CA GLN A 121 -4.34 0.25 -14.19
C GLN A 121 -4.37 -0.82 -15.31
N VAL A 122 -5.42 -0.86 -16.14
CA VAL A 122 -5.54 -1.81 -17.27
C VAL A 122 -4.90 -1.31 -18.57
N ARG A 123 -4.39 -0.08 -18.62
CA ARG A 123 -3.65 0.41 -19.80
C ARG A 123 -2.42 -0.46 -20.02
N GLU A 124 -2.38 -1.16 -21.15
CA GLU A 124 -1.36 -2.17 -21.41
C GLU A 124 0.08 -1.63 -21.27
N GLU A 125 0.35 -0.45 -21.83
CA GLU A 125 1.68 0.16 -21.72
C GLU A 125 2.03 0.48 -20.25
N PHE A 126 1.08 1.00 -19.49
CA PHE A 126 1.28 1.31 -18.07
C PHE A 126 1.51 0.04 -17.27
N ALA A 127 0.69 -0.99 -17.50
CA ALA A 127 0.81 -2.26 -16.81
C ALA A 127 2.16 -2.94 -17.07
N LYS A 128 2.62 -2.93 -18.33
CA LYS A 128 3.95 -3.43 -18.69
C LYS A 128 5.06 -2.62 -18.03
N ALA A 129 4.97 -1.30 -18.03
CA ALA A 129 5.99 -0.43 -17.43
C ALA A 129 6.04 -0.54 -15.91
N ARG A 130 4.88 -0.65 -15.24
CA ARG A 130 4.76 -0.61 -13.78
C ARG A 130 4.85 -1.98 -13.11
N TYR A 131 4.34 -3.02 -13.77
CA TYR A 131 4.20 -4.38 -13.24
C TYR A 131 4.96 -5.43 -14.05
N GLY A 132 5.66 -5.06 -15.13
CA GLY A 132 6.43 -5.97 -15.98
C GLY A 132 5.58 -6.82 -16.94
N ALA A 133 4.27 -6.93 -16.70
CA ALA A 133 3.35 -7.69 -17.54
C ALA A 133 1.93 -7.12 -17.49
N VAL A 134 1.12 -7.46 -18.50
CA VAL A 134 -0.33 -7.27 -18.43
C VAL A 134 -0.90 -8.43 -17.60
N PRO A 135 -1.61 -8.16 -16.49
CA PRO A 135 -2.20 -9.22 -15.68
C PRO A 135 -3.15 -10.09 -16.51
N LYS A 136 -2.95 -11.42 -16.49
CA LYS A 136 -3.84 -12.40 -17.17
C LYS A 136 -5.26 -12.39 -16.59
N ILE A 137 -5.38 -12.10 -15.30
CA ILE A 137 -6.64 -11.88 -14.59
C ILE A 137 -6.73 -10.40 -14.26
N LYS A 138 -7.72 -9.71 -14.82
CA LYS A 138 -7.95 -8.27 -14.62
C LYS A 138 -8.67 -7.97 -13.29
N ILE A 139 -8.21 -8.54 -12.18
CA ILE A 139 -8.64 -7.97 -10.89
C ILE A 139 -7.70 -6.80 -10.63
N VAL A 140 -8.16 -5.60 -10.98
CA VAL A 140 -7.47 -4.36 -10.61
C VAL A 140 -7.57 -4.13 -9.11
N ASN A 141 -6.66 -3.35 -8.55
CA ASN A 141 -6.60 -3.12 -7.11
C ASN A 141 -7.91 -2.51 -6.60
N GLN A 142 -8.47 -1.56 -7.36
CA GLN A 142 -9.75 -0.94 -7.05
C GLN A 142 -10.88 -1.97 -6.87
N ASP A 143 -10.99 -2.95 -7.77
CA ASP A 143 -12.02 -4.00 -7.68
C ASP A 143 -11.77 -4.93 -6.50
N TRP A 144 -10.49 -5.25 -6.24
CA TRP A 144 -10.11 -6.08 -5.11
C TRP A 144 -10.50 -5.45 -3.77
N TYR A 145 -10.19 -4.18 -3.58
CA TYR A 145 -10.58 -3.42 -2.39
C TYR A 145 -12.11 -3.22 -2.32
N SER A 146 -12.76 -2.99 -3.46
CA SER A 146 -14.24 -2.86 -3.51
C SER A 146 -14.93 -4.12 -3.00
N ARG A 147 -14.46 -5.31 -3.38
CA ARG A 147 -14.96 -6.60 -2.87
C ARG A 147 -14.75 -6.79 -1.38
N ARG A 148 -13.82 -6.05 -0.76
CA ARG A 148 -13.59 -6.02 0.68
C ARG A 148 -14.43 -4.98 1.42
N GLY A 149 -15.27 -4.22 0.70
CA GLY A 149 -16.14 -3.19 1.26
C GLY A 149 -15.54 -1.78 1.29
N TYR A 150 -14.39 -1.56 0.63
CA TYR A 150 -13.89 -0.20 0.43
C TYR A 150 -14.67 0.49 -0.69
N ARG A 151 -15.11 1.72 -0.45
CA ARG A 151 -15.80 2.55 -1.46
C ARG A 151 -14.89 3.68 -1.93
N GLY A 152 -14.93 4.02 -3.22
CA GLY A 152 -14.26 5.20 -3.74
C GLY A 152 -14.88 6.48 -3.17
N ILE A 153 -14.04 7.43 -2.75
CA ILE A 153 -14.47 8.72 -2.20
C ILE A 153 -14.00 9.91 -3.03
N LYS A 154 -12.88 9.79 -3.75
CA LYS A 154 -12.36 10.84 -4.62
C LYS A 154 -11.41 10.27 -5.66
N ILE A 155 -11.40 10.89 -6.84
CA ILE A 155 -10.43 10.62 -7.90
C ILE A 155 -9.56 11.88 -8.06
N VAL A 156 -8.25 11.70 -8.15
CA VAL A 156 -7.28 12.79 -8.26
C VAL A 156 -6.30 12.48 -9.40
N GLN A 157 -6.17 13.41 -10.34
CA GLN A 157 -5.24 13.29 -11.46
C GLN A 157 -3.79 13.53 -10.97
N ASN A 158 -2.85 12.71 -11.43
CA ASN A 158 -1.41 12.87 -11.23
C ASN A 158 -0.99 12.96 -9.75
N PHE A 159 -1.70 12.24 -8.87
CA PHE A 159 -1.32 12.09 -7.47
C PHE A 159 -0.03 11.30 -7.31
N PHE A 160 0.14 10.21 -8.07
CA PHE A 160 1.39 9.45 -8.10
C PHE A 160 2.35 10.10 -9.11
N ASP A 161 3.23 10.99 -8.65
CA ASP A 161 4.29 11.57 -9.50
C ASP A 161 5.48 10.60 -9.61
N VAL A 162 5.24 9.42 -10.21
CA VAL A 162 6.26 8.38 -10.41
C VAL A 162 6.65 8.33 -11.88
N THR A 163 7.95 8.44 -12.13
CA THR A 163 8.56 8.25 -13.45
C THR A 163 8.97 6.79 -13.60
N ASP A 164 8.66 6.16 -14.74
CA ASP A 164 9.11 4.79 -14.99
C ASP A 164 10.62 4.70 -15.28
N ARG A 165 11.13 3.47 -15.40
CA ARG A 165 12.54 3.18 -15.70
C ARG A 165 13.05 3.81 -17.00
N ASN A 166 12.17 4.21 -17.91
CA ASN A 166 12.50 4.84 -19.19
C ASN A 166 12.38 6.37 -19.15
N GLY A 167 12.12 6.96 -17.98
CA GLY A 167 11.94 8.41 -17.86
C GLY A 167 10.53 8.91 -18.21
N LYS A 168 9.57 8.02 -18.49
CA LYS A 168 8.20 8.43 -18.83
C LYS A 168 7.40 8.72 -17.57
N LYS A 169 6.85 9.94 -17.49
CA LYS A 169 5.80 10.30 -16.52
C LYS A 169 4.46 9.77 -17.03
N TRP A 170 3.72 9.13 -16.15
CA TRP A 170 2.43 8.55 -16.48
C TRP A 170 1.29 9.46 -16.03
N ASP A 171 0.49 9.94 -16.97
CA ASP A 171 -0.76 10.63 -16.67
C ASP A 171 -1.77 9.61 -16.13
N THR A 172 -1.88 9.51 -14.80
CA THR A 172 -2.71 8.50 -14.12
C THR A 172 -3.58 9.11 -13.04
N LYS A 173 -4.79 8.57 -12.92
CA LYS A 173 -5.71 8.87 -11.84
C LYS A 173 -5.41 7.99 -10.64
N ALA A 174 -5.33 8.59 -9.47
CA ALA A 174 -5.46 7.88 -8.21
C ALA A 174 -6.93 7.89 -7.76
N ILE A 175 -7.42 6.76 -7.27
CA ILE A 175 -8.68 6.67 -6.55
C ILE A 175 -8.39 6.50 -5.05
N PHE A 176 -8.93 7.41 -4.25
CA PHE A 176 -8.99 7.30 -2.80
C PHE A 176 -10.19 6.46 -2.42
N MET A 177 -9.97 5.46 -1.56
CA MET A 177 -10.99 4.54 -1.13
C MET A 177 -11.04 4.48 0.40
N ARG A 178 -12.25 4.33 0.95
CA ARG A 178 -12.54 4.34 2.38
C ARG A 178 -13.33 3.11 2.77
N LYS A 179 -13.05 2.55 3.94
CA LYS A 179 -13.90 1.58 4.63
C LYS A 179 -14.12 2.05 6.06
N ASP A 180 -15.38 2.10 6.47
CA ASP A 180 -15.72 2.29 7.88
C ASP A 180 -15.66 0.92 8.56
N ILE A 181 -15.02 0.88 9.71
CA ILE A 181 -14.68 -0.34 10.45
C ILE A 181 -15.21 -0.23 11.88
N SER A 182 -15.65 -1.36 12.43
CA SER A 182 -16.29 -1.49 13.74
C SER A 182 -15.88 -2.78 14.41
#